data_AF-A0A2D9PGT6-F1
#
_entry.id   AF-A0A2D9PGT6-F1
#
_cell.length_a   1.000
_cell.length_b   1.000
_cell.length_c   1.000
_cell.angle_alpha   90.00
_cell.angle_beta   90.00
_cell.angle_gamma   90.00
#
_symmetry.space_group_name_H-M   'P 1'
#
loop_
_entity.id
_entity.type
_entity.pdbx_description
1 polymer ?
#
loop_
_entity_poly.entity_id
_entity_poly.type
_entity_poly.pdbx_seq_one_letter_code
_entity_poly.pdbx_strand_id
1 'polypeptide(L)' 'MNKFQEFMLKHPYISIAVIMPFALAFVLGVFSILLNIVFPILVSAWLAGWIYTAIVGKSVNKYYHRPFWYIRYD' A
#
# COMPACT_ATOMS: atom_id res chain seq x y z
N MET A 1 -19.99 33.44 -7.04
CA MET A 1 -19.97 31.98 -7.28
C MET A 1 -19.92 31.76 -8.79
N ASN A 2 -19.09 30.83 -9.26
CA ASN A 2 -19.00 30.57 -10.71
C ASN A 2 -20.23 29.78 -11.18
N LYS A 3 -20.68 30.01 -12.42
CA LYS A 3 -21.86 29.33 -13.00
C LYS A 3 -21.79 27.80 -12.90
N PHE A 4 -20.58 27.25 -12.97
CA PHE A 4 -20.33 25.82 -12.80
C PHE A 4 -20.58 25.34 -11.37
N GLN A 5 -20.13 26.08 -10.35
CA GLN A 5 -20.42 25.77 -8.95
C GLN A 5 -21.90 25.87 -8.64
N GLU A 6 -22.58 26.88 -9.20
CA GLU A 6 -24.02 27.04 -9.01
C GLU A 6 -24.81 25.86 -9.62
N PHE A 7 -24.40 25.40 -10.81
CA PHE A 7 -24.95 24.19 -11.42
C PHE A 7 -24.73 22.95 -10.55
N MET A 8 -23.52 22.78 -10.01
CA MET A 8 -23.20 21.64 -9.14
C MET A 8 -24.03 21.61 -7.85
N LEU A 9 -24.25 22.77 -7.25
CA LEU A 9 -25.08 22.91 -6.05
C LEU A 9 -26.58 22.69 -6.34
N LYS A 10 -27.04 23.12 -7.52
CA LYS A 10 -28.43 22.96 -7.96
C LYS A 10 -28.76 21.52 -8.37
N HIS A 11 -27.79 20.80 -8.95
CA HIS A 11 -27.95 19.42 -9.42
C HIS A 11 -26.83 18.50 -8.89
N PRO A 12 -26.85 18.19 -7.57
CA PRO A 12 -25.77 17.46 -6.92
C PRO A 12 -25.61 16.02 -7.43
N TYR A 13 -26.70 15.28 -7.63
CA TYR A 13 -26.64 13.89 -8.09
C TYR A 13 -26.09 13.76 -9.52
N ILE A 14 -26.47 14.68 -10.42
CA ILE A 14 -25.97 14.70 -11.80
C ILE A 14 -24.47 15.01 -11.80
N SER A 15 -24.06 15.97 -10.99
CA SER A 15 -22.66 16.36 -10.87
C SER A 15 -21.79 15.24 -10.30
N ILE A 16 -22.29 14.53 -9.28
CA ILE A 16 -21.62 13.34 -8.73
C ILE A 16 -21.53 12.25 -9.81
N ALA A 17 -22.61 11.96 -10.53
CA ALA A 17 -22.60 10.94 -11.58
C ALA A 17 -21.56 11.21 -12.68
N VAL A 18 -21.34 12.49 -13.02
CA VAL A 18 -20.33 12.89 -14.01
C VAL A 18 -18.91 12.78 -13.47
N ILE A 19 -18.66 13.11 -12.19
CA ILE A 19 -17.33 13.06 -11.58
C ILE A 19 -16.94 11.63 -11.18
N MET A 20 -17.93 10.81 -10.82
CA MET A 20 -17.76 9.45 -10.33
C MET A 20 -16.84 8.56 -11.20
N PRO A 21 -16.99 8.47 -12.54
CA PRO A 21 -16.10 7.62 -13.35
C PRO A 21 -14.63 8.03 -13.26
N PHE A 22 -14.33 9.33 -13.16
CA PHE A 22 -12.96 9.82 -13.04
C PHE A 22 -12.40 9.54 -11.64
N ALA A 23 -13.20 9.76 -10.60
CA ALA A 23 -12.84 9.41 -9.24
C ALA A 23 -12.60 7.90 -9.09
N LEU A 24 -13.44 7.08 -9.72
CA LEU A 24 -13.31 5.62 -9.73
C LEU A 24 -12.03 5.19 -10.45
N ALA A 25 -11.73 5.74 -11.63
CA ALA A 25 -10.49 5.46 -12.35
C ALA A 25 -9.25 5.82 -11.52
N PHE A 26 -9.29 6.97 -10.83
CA PHE A 26 -8.21 7.40 -9.94
C PHE A 26 -8.01 6.42 -8.78
N VAL A 27 -9.09 6.04 -8.09
CA VAL A 27 -9.04 5.09 -6.97
C VAL A 27 -8.49 3.73 -7.45
N LEU A 28 -8.99 3.21 -8.58
CA LEU A 28 -8.49 1.96 -9.15
C LEU A 28 -7.00 2.03 -9.48
N GLY A 29 -6.51 3.15 -10.02
CA GLY A 29 -5.09 3.36 -10.28
C GLY A 29 -4.23 3.31 -9.02
N VAL A 30 -4.64 4.03 -7.97
CA VAL A 30 -3.93 4.03 -6.67
C VAL A 30 -3.92 2.63 -6.06
N PHE A 31 -5.08 1.96 -6.02
CA PHE A 31 -5.16 0.60 -5.50
C PHE A 31 -4.36 -0.41 -6.32
N SER A 32 -4.29 -0.25 -7.64
CA SER A 32 -3.45 -1.10 -8.48
C SER A 32 -1.98 -1.02 -8.10
N ILE A 33 -1.44 0.19 -7.88
CA ILE A 33 -0.06 0.36 -7.40
C ILE A 33 0.13 -0.30 -6.03
N LEU A 34 -0.82 -0.09 -5.13
CA LEU A 34 -0.75 -0.60 -3.77
C LEU A 34 -0.79 -2.14 -3.74
N LEU A 35 -1.66 -2.76 -4.53
CA LEU A 35 -1.84 -4.21 -4.56
C LEU A 35 -0.83 -4.94 -5.46
N ASN A 36 -0.39 -4.32 -6.55
CA ASN A 36 0.52 -4.98 -7.50
C ASN A 36 2.00 -4.67 -7.25
N ILE A 37 2.32 -3.65 -6.45
CA ILE A 37 3.71 -3.29 -6.13
C ILE A 37 3.95 -3.36 -4.63
N VAL A 38 3.25 -2.55 -3.84
CA VAL A 38 3.51 -2.43 -2.41
C VAL A 38 3.26 -3.76 -1.69
N PHE A 39 2.13 -4.39 -1.95
CA PHE A 39 1.77 -5.65 -1.31
C PHE A 39 2.76 -6.79 -1.64
N PRO A 40 3.13 -7.06 -2.91
CA PRO A 40 4.16 -8.03 -3.25
C PRO A 40 5.51 -7.79 -2.58
N ILE A 41 5.94 -6.53 -2.48
CA ILE A 41 7.20 -6.19 -1.79
C ILE A 41 7.11 -6.58 -0.31
N LEU A 42 6.02 -6.21 0.37
CA LEU A 42 5.82 -6.53 1.78
C LEU A 42 5.78 -8.04 2.03
N VAL A 43 5.01 -8.77 1.20
CA VAL A 43 4.92 -10.24 1.28
C VAL A 43 6.27 -10.89 1.00
N SER A 44 7.01 -10.40 0.01
CA SER A 44 8.35 -10.91 -0.32
C SER A 44 9.34 -10.68 0.82
N ALA A 45 9.33 -9.50 1.44
CA ALA A 45 10.19 -9.19 2.58
C ALA A 45 9.86 -10.08 3.80
N TRP A 46 8.57 -10.29 4.06
CA TRP A 46 8.13 -11.21 5.10
C TRP A 46 8.60 -12.65 4.83
N LEU A 47 8.33 -13.17 3.63
CA LEU A 47 8.73 -14.52 3.22
C LEU A 47 10.25 -14.71 3.23
N ALA A 48 11.01 -13.70 2.82
CA ALA A 48 12.46 -13.70 2.88
C ALA A 48 12.96 -13.88 4.33
N GLY A 49 12.29 -13.27 5.31
CA GLY A 49 12.57 -13.49 6.73
C GLY A 49 12.41 -14.96 7.14
N TRP A 50 11.31 -15.60 6.70
CA TRP A 50 11.09 -17.04 6.95
C TRP A 50 12.17 -17.90 6.31
N ILE A 51 12.46 -17.69 5.02
CA ILE A 51 13.48 -18.44 4.27
C ILE A 51 14.85 -18.28 4.95
N TYR A 52 15.21 -17.06 5.31
CA TYR A 52 16.47 -16.78 6.00
C TYR A 52 16.57 -17.53 7.34
N THR A 53 15.51 -17.50 8.16
CA THR A 53 15.50 -18.23 9.45
C THR A 53 15.56 -19.75 9.26
N ALA A 54 14.93 -20.28 8.21
CA ALA A 54 14.99 -21.70 7.87
C ALA A 54 16.41 -22.13 7.48
N ILE A 55 17.13 -21.31 6.72
CA ILE A 55 18.51 -21.61 6.30
C ILE A 55 19.49 -21.51 7.48
N VAL A 56 19.37 -20.48 8.32
CA VAL A 56 20.31 -20.22 9.43
C VAL A 56 20.04 -21.12 10.65
N GLY A 57 18.93 -21.86 10.66
CA GLY A 57 18.59 -22.80 11.75
C GLY A 57 18.33 -22.13 13.10
N LYS A 58 18.08 -20.81 13.11
CA LYS A 58 17.75 -20.05 14.32
C LYS A 58 16.26 -19.74 14.36
N SER A 59 15.61 -19.97 15.50
CA SER A 59 14.18 -19.69 15.66
C SER A 59 13.87 -18.21 15.47
N VAL A 60 12.74 -17.92 14.82
CA VAL A 60 12.22 -16.58 14.50
C VAL A 60 12.20 -15.65 15.72
N ASN A 61 12.06 -16.22 16.93
CA ASN A 61 12.03 -15.52 18.20
C ASN A 61 13.35 -14.78 18.53
N LYS A 62 14.50 -15.28 18.07
CA LYS A 62 15.81 -14.62 18.31
C LYS A 62 16.06 -13.44 17.37
N TYR A 63 15.42 -13.41 16.20
CA TYR A 63 15.60 -12.37 15.17
C TYR A 63 14.92 -11.05 15.59
N TYR A 64 13.71 -11.14 16.16
CA TYR A 64 13.00 -9.97 16.69
C TYR A 64 13.62 -9.40 17.97
N HIS A 65 14.32 -10.22 18.76
CA HIS A 65 15.01 -9.75 19.97
C HIS A 65 16.38 -9.10 19.73
N ARG A 66 17.01 -9.31 18.56
CA ARG A 66 18.28 -8.65 18.20
C ARG A 66 18.32 -8.31 16.70
N PRO A 67 17.74 -7.18 16.27
CA PRO A 67 17.64 -6.81 14.86
C PRO A 67 19.00 -6.52 14.18
N PHE A 68 20.09 -6.33 14.94
CA PHE A 68 21.43 -5.99 14.43
C PHE A 68 22.50 -7.06 14.70
N TRP A 69 22.16 -8.35 14.66
CA TRP A 69 23.14 -9.43 14.90
C TRP A 69 24.27 -9.51 13.85
N TYR A 70 24.16 -8.77 12.76
CA TYR A 70 25.17 -8.66 11.70
C TYR A 70 26.29 -7.65 11.97
N ILE A 71 26.13 -6.76 12.95
CA ILE A 71 27.19 -5.83 13.33
C ILE A 71 28.15 -6.58 14.25
N ARG A 72 29.23 -7.14 13.67
CA ARG A 72 30.43 -7.41 14.46
C ARG A 72 31.09 -6.07 14.73
N TYR A 73 31.05 -5.64 15.99
CA TYR A 73 32.02 -4.66 16.47
C TYR A 73 33.33 -5.43 16.62
N ASP A 74 34.29 -5.15 15.73
CA ASP A 74 35.72 -5.38 16.02
C ASP A 74 36.25 -4.19 16.83
#